data_AF-A0AAD5A624-F1
#
_entry.id   AF-A0AAD5A624-F1
#
_cell.length_a   1.000
_cell.length_b   1.000
_cell.length_c   1.000
_cell.angle_alpha   90.00
_cell.angle_beta   90.00
_cell.angle_gamma   90.00
#
_symmetry.space_group_name_H-M   'P 1'
#
loop_
_entity.id
_entity.type
_entity.pdbx_description
1 polymer ?
#
loop_
_entity_poly.entity_id
_entity_poly.type
_entity_poly.pdbx_seq_one_letter_code
_entity_poly.pdbx_strand_id
1 'polypeptide(L)'
;SSTSWYIPDNAFYYKSVTIKVTESHFLEKPNVMAEFLQRNIDIQRDKGSLLSLVAVQQEMFNLMKEGHRTSAEMVRLILEDKTLVKKLRDTKFDLILTDPGYGGGVVLGSYLGLPIVFNVRWITHTEGHFAIAPSPLSYIPVVGSHLIDRMSFVKRLKNLLHYGISIYMDHVLTRPYYQHIISEFIDPGENIYSLIQGADLWLMRIDFVFEFPRPTMPNIIYIGGFQCKPPKPLPDHLEIFMQSSGEHGVIIMSLGTLIGSMGPEISEIFASAFSRLPQKVVWRHLGPKPFTVGNNTLVLDWFPQNDLLGHPKTKVFITHGGTNGIYEAIYHGVPMLGIPLIFDQFENILKIKARGVAEALSVTALDVDTLTLSLNNILDNKQPYRKNMHRMSEIHRDTPIKPMDTAIFWLEYIMRHKGAAHLRTESYKMPWYSYHSVDVLAVLFAVFSVVLLLFALTCRLLVKRLKTKRKLKQ
;
A
#
# COMPACT_ATOMS: atom_id res chain seq x y z
N SER A 1 -9.24 26.06 15.57
CA SER A 1 -8.92 24.89 16.37
C SER A 1 -9.00 23.69 15.47
N SER A 2 -7.89 23.29 14.85
CA SER A 2 -7.85 22.09 14.02
C SER A 2 -8.18 20.86 14.86
N THR A 3 -9.12 20.05 14.39
CA THR A 3 -9.31 18.66 14.85
C THR A 3 -8.26 17.72 14.25
N SER A 4 -7.29 18.23 13.48
CA SER A 4 -6.25 17.44 12.82
C SER A 4 -5.36 16.73 13.82
N TRP A 5 -5.17 15.42 13.64
CA TRP A 5 -4.32 14.59 14.49
C TRP A 5 -2.82 14.86 14.33
N TYR A 6 -2.39 15.51 13.24
CA TYR A 6 -0.97 15.57 12.86
C TYR A 6 -0.47 16.93 12.35
N ILE A 7 -1.37 17.84 11.96
CA ILE A 7 -0.99 19.15 11.41
C ILE A 7 -1.32 20.23 12.45
N PRO A 8 -0.34 20.70 13.24
CA PRO A 8 -0.53 21.85 14.11
C PRO A 8 -0.88 23.11 13.29
N ASP A 9 -1.83 23.90 13.80
CA ASP A 9 -2.28 25.16 13.19
C ASP A 9 -1.14 26.19 13.04
N ASN A 10 -0.14 26.14 13.92
CA ASN A 10 1.01 27.05 13.93
C ASN A 10 2.30 26.27 13.66
N ALA A 11 2.76 26.27 12.41
CA ALA A 11 4.04 25.70 12.03
C ALA A 11 4.91 26.73 11.30
N PHE A 12 6.23 26.62 11.48
CA PHE A 12 7.18 27.55 10.86
C PHE A 12 7.30 27.33 9.33
N TYR A 13 7.19 26.08 8.87
CA TYR A 13 7.49 25.70 7.48
C TYR A 13 6.27 25.63 6.56
N TYR A 14 5.05 25.72 7.10
CA TYR A 14 3.84 25.62 6.28
C TYR A 14 2.70 26.43 6.86
N LYS A 15 1.73 26.74 6.00
CA LYS A 15 0.46 27.36 6.38
C LYS A 15 -0.66 26.34 6.21
N SER A 16 -1.40 26.07 7.28
CA SER A 16 -2.59 25.24 7.20
C SER A 16 -3.79 26.05 6.70
N VAL A 17 -4.66 25.39 5.92
CA VAL A 17 -5.96 25.92 5.53
C VAL A 17 -7.00 24.88 5.89
N THR A 18 -7.92 25.23 6.78
CA THR A 18 -8.98 24.33 7.22
C THR A 18 -10.24 24.56 6.41
N ILE A 19 -10.71 23.51 5.74
CA ILE A 19 -12.00 23.51 5.03
C ILE A 19 -13.01 22.78 5.91
N LYS A 20 -14.08 23.48 6.28
CA LYS A 20 -15.15 22.88 7.08
C LYS A 20 -16.11 22.14 6.17
N VAL A 21 -16.13 20.81 6.28
CA VAL A 21 -17.11 19.97 5.58
C VAL A 21 -18.22 19.60 6.56
N THR A 22 -19.46 20.01 6.27
CA THR A 22 -20.57 20.04 7.23
C THR A 22 -21.07 18.67 7.69
N GLU A 23 -20.76 17.58 6.95
CA GLU A 23 -21.31 16.24 7.20
C GLU A 23 -20.28 15.13 7.45
N SER A 24 -18.96 15.39 7.32
CA SER A 24 -18.00 14.30 7.15
C SER A 24 -16.83 14.33 8.12
N HIS A 25 -17.10 13.89 9.35
CA HIS A 25 -16.07 13.60 10.37
C HIS A 25 -15.78 12.10 10.51
N PHE A 26 -16.14 11.26 9.53
CA PHE A 26 -16.16 9.81 9.74
C PHE A 26 -14.78 9.23 10.11
N LEU A 27 -13.72 9.53 9.36
CA LEU A 27 -12.39 8.97 9.62
C LEU A 27 -11.66 9.61 10.82
N GLU A 28 -11.96 10.87 11.15
CA GLU A 28 -11.32 11.60 12.26
C GLU A 28 -12.00 11.35 13.62
N LYS A 29 -13.16 10.68 13.63
CA LYS A 29 -13.82 10.27 14.88
C LYS A 29 -12.94 9.26 15.63
N PRO A 30 -12.60 9.49 16.91
CA PRO A 30 -11.62 8.69 17.67
C PRO A 30 -11.87 7.18 17.67
N ASN A 31 -13.13 6.75 17.54
CA ASN A 31 -13.51 5.35 17.67
C ASN A 31 -13.82 4.66 16.34
N VAL A 32 -13.91 5.36 15.22
CA VAL A 32 -14.39 4.75 13.97
C VAL A 32 -13.45 3.66 13.48
N MET A 33 -12.13 3.85 13.58
CA MET A 33 -11.15 2.82 13.25
C MET A 33 -11.19 1.64 14.23
N ALA A 34 -11.41 1.90 15.52
CA ALA A 34 -11.51 0.85 16.53
C ALA A 34 -12.77 0.01 16.33
N GLU A 35 -13.92 0.63 16.05
CA GLU A 35 -15.17 -0.07 15.73
C GLU A 35 -15.06 -0.83 14.40
N PHE A 36 -14.45 -0.23 13.38
CA PHE A 36 -14.18 -0.88 12.11
C PHE A 36 -13.32 -2.13 12.31
N LEU A 37 -12.24 -2.02 13.10
CA LEU A 37 -11.39 -3.16 13.46
C LEU A 37 -12.20 -4.26 14.17
N GLN A 38 -12.98 -3.88 15.19
CA GLN A 38 -13.78 -4.83 15.96
C GLN A 38 -14.75 -5.60 15.05
N ARG A 39 -15.50 -4.89 14.19
CA ARG A 39 -16.40 -5.53 13.21
C ARG A 39 -15.65 -6.50 12.28
N ASN A 40 -14.46 -6.14 11.82
CA ASN A 40 -13.66 -7.02 10.96
C ASN A 40 -13.18 -8.27 11.70
N ILE A 41 -12.75 -8.13 12.95
CA ILE A 41 -12.37 -9.27 13.80
C ILE A 41 -13.57 -10.21 13.99
N ASP A 42 -14.75 -9.66 14.31
CA ASP A 42 -15.95 -10.45 14.54
C ASP A 42 -16.40 -11.19 13.26
N ILE A 43 -16.39 -10.53 12.10
CA ILE A 43 -16.69 -11.16 10.80
C ILE A 43 -15.69 -12.29 10.50
N GLN A 44 -14.41 -12.11 10.83
CA GLN A 44 -13.36 -13.10 10.58
C GLN A 44 -13.39 -14.29 11.56
N ARG A 45 -13.94 -14.11 12.77
CA ARG A 45 -14.15 -15.19 13.75
C ARG A 45 -15.14 -16.25 13.23
N ASP A 46 -16.10 -15.86 12.38
CA ASP A 46 -17.10 -16.74 11.74
C ASP A 46 -16.56 -17.61 10.58
N LYS A 47 -15.24 -17.82 10.52
CA LYS A 47 -14.52 -18.77 9.64
C LYS A 47 -14.94 -18.76 8.16
N GLY A 48 -14.32 -17.89 7.36
CA GLY A 48 -13.99 -18.15 5.95
C GLY A 48 -15.13 -18.48 4.98
N SER A 49 -16.38 -18.25 5.36
CA SER A 49 -17.54 -18.42 4.49
C SER A 49 -17.53 -17.36 3.39
N LEU A 50 -18.16 -17.64 2.25
CA LEU A 50 -18.38 -16.63 1.20
C LEU A 50 -19.06 -15.37 1.77
N LEU A 51 -19.94 -15.55 2.77
CA LEU A 51 -20.61 -14.46 3.47
C LEU A 51 -19.64 -13.57 4.25
N SER A 52 -18.66 -14.15 4.96
CA SER A 52 -17.64 -13.37 5.67
C SER A 52 -16.79 -12.53 4.70
N LEU A 53 -16.45 -13.09 3.54
CA LEU A 53 -15.74 -12.35 2.48
C LEU A 53 -16.58 -11.17 1.96
N VAL A 54 -17.86 -11.40 1.67
CA VAL A 54 -18.79 -10.35 1.22
C VAL A 54 -18.94 -9.26 2.30
N ALA A 55 -19.05 -9.65 3.57
CA ALA A 55 -19.18 -8.71 4.68
C ALA A 55 -17.93 -7.84 4.86
N VAL A 56 -16.72 -8.41 4.81
CA VAL A 56 -15.46 -7.63 4.85
C VAL A 56 -15.38 -6.67 3.67
N GLN A 57 -15.74 -7.12 2.46
CA GLN A 57 -15.75 -6.26 1.28
C GLN A 57 -16.78 -5.13 1.39
N GLN A 58 -17.94 -5.40 1.99
CA GLN A 58 -18.96 -4.37 2.25
C GLN A 58 -18.47 -3.33 3.25
N GLU A 59 -17.79 -3.74 4.32
CA GLU A 59 -17.20 -2.82 5.30
C GLU A 59 -16.12 -1.94 4.64
N MET A 60 -15.25 -2.52 3.81
CA MET A 60 -14.27 -1.77 3.01
C MET A 60 -14.93 -0.80 2.04
N PHE A 61 -15.97 -1.24 1.35
CA PHE A 61 -16.73 -0.41 0.42
C PHE A 61 -17.34 0.79 1.13
N ASN A 62 -17.99 0.58 2.28
CA ASN A 62 -18.60 1.65 3.07
C ASN A 62 -17.57 2.67 3.56
N LEU A 63 -16.41 2.19 4.03
CA LEU A 63 -15.31 3.05 4.47
C LEU A 63 -14.78 3.92 3.33
N MET A 64 -14.49 3.32 2.17
CA MET A 64 -13.97 4.02 1.00
C MET A 64 -15.01 4.99 0.42
N LYS A 65 -16.29 4.60 0.44
CA LYS A 65 -17.42 5.43 0.02
C LYS A 65 -17.43 6.76 0.77
N GLU A 66 -17.39 6.68 2.10
CA GLU A 66 -17.46 7.86 2.94
C GLU A 66 -16.21 8.73 2.81
N GLY A 67 -15.02 8.12 2.73
CA GLY A 67 -13.77 8.84 2.49
C GLY A 67 -13.75 9.59 1.15
N HIS A 68 -14.21 8.96 0.06
CA HIS A 68 -14.29 9.62 -1.24
C HIS A 68 -15.36 10.71 -1.29
N ARG A 69 -16.54 10.49 -0.70
CA ARG A 69 -17.58 11.53 -0.57
C ARG A 69 -17.03 12.76 0.17
N THR A 70 -16.38 12.54 1.30
CA THR A 70 -15.74 13.59 2.11
C THR A 70 -14.70 14.38 1.30
N SER A 71 -13.81 13.66 0.62
CA SER A 71 -12.73 14.26 -0.16
C SER A 71 -13.26 15.02 -1.37
N ALA A 72 -14.28 14.51 -2.06
CA ALA A 72 -14.94 15.18 -3.17
C ALA A 72 -15.63 16.47 -2.71
N GLU A 73 -16.37 16.42 -1.60
CA GLU A 73 -17.03 17.61 -1.04
C GLU A 73 -16.02 18.67 -0.59
N MET A 74 -14.93 18.25 0.07
CA MET A 74 -13.85 19.15 0.46
C MET A 74 -13.27 19.90 -0.75
N VAL A 75 -12.95 19.20 -1.85
CA VAL A 75 -12.40 19.87 -3.03
C VAL A 75 -13.44 20.73 -3.73
N ARG A 76 -14.71 20.31 -3.79
CA ARG A 76 -15.81 21.14 -4.33
C ARG A 76 -15.89 22.49 -3.59
N LEU A 77 -15.90 22.47 -2.26
CA LEU A 77 -15.94 23.68 -1.43
C LEU A 77 -14.72 24.58 -1.67
N ILE A 78 -13.53 24.00 -1.85
CA ILE A 78 -12.33 24.78 -2.21
C ILE A 78 -12.51 25.47 -3.56
N LEU A 79 -12.99 24.76 -4.57
CA LEU A 79 -13.11 25.28 -5.94
C LEU A 79 -14.23 26.34 -6.08
N GLU A 80 -15.29 26.24 -5.29
CA GLU A 80 -16.37 27.22 -5.24
C GLU A 80 -16.00 28.51 -4.49
N ASP A 81 -15.08 28.44 -3.53
CA ASP A 81 -14.56 29.63 -2.84
C ASP A 81 -13.58 30.41 -3.74
N LYS A 82 -14.15 31.34 -4.52
CA LYS A 82 -13.40 32.23 -5.42
C LYS A 82 -12.31 33.04 -4.69
N THR A 83 -12.51 33.36 -3.41
CA THR A 83 -11.51 34.13 -2.63
C THR A 83 -10.32 33.25 -2.32
N LEU A 84 -10.57 32.02 -1.87
CA LEU A 84 -9.53 31.04 -1.62
C LEU A 84 -8.80 30.64 -2.90
N VAL A 85 -9.51 30.31 -3.97
CA VAL A 85 -8.90 29.98 -5.28
C VAL A 85 -8.01 31.11 -5.78
N LYS A 86 -8.49 32.36 -5.72
CA LYS A 86 -7.69 33.52 -6.12
C LYS A 86 -6.40 33.59 -5.30
N LYS A 87 -6.49 33.46 -3.98
CA LYS A 87 -5.33 33.44 -3.08
C LYS A 87 -4.35 32.31 -3.42
N LEU A 88 -4.83 31.11 -3.71
CA LEU A 88 -4.00 29.97 -4.10
C LEU A 88 -3.25 30.25 -5.41
N ARG A 89 -3.93 30.81 -6.41
CA ARG A 89 -3.30 31.21 -7.69
C ARG A 89 -2.28 32.33 -7.51
N ASP A 90 -2.63 33.36 -6.74
CA ASP A 90 -1.77 34.52 -6.49
C ASP A 90 -0.50 34.15 -5.69
N THR A 91 -0.53 33.04 -4.94
CA THR A 91 0.64 32.52 -4.20
C THR A 91 1.69 31.92 -5.13
N LYS A 92 1.33 31.52 -6.37
CA LYS A 92 2.24 30.98 -7.39
C LYS A 92 3.07 29.77 -6.91
N PHE A 93 2.39 28.74 -6.40
CA PHE A 93 3.03 27.47 -6.06
C PHE A 93 3.72 26.83 -7.29
N ASP A 94 4.84 26.15 -7.06
CA ASP A 94 5.61 25.49 -8.14
C ASP A 94 5.14 24.08 -8.49
N LEU A 95 4.53 23.37 -7.53
CA LEU A 95 3.97 22.03 -7.70
C LEU A 95 2.96 21.74 -6.59
N ILE A 96 2.24 20.64 -6.73
CA ILE A 96 1.44 20.02 -5.66
C ILE A 96 2.03 18.66 -5.30
N LEU A 97 2.26 18.44 -4.00
CA LEU A 97 2.61 17.13 -3.45
C LEU A 97 1.39 16.57 -2.73
N THR A 98 0.85 15.45 -3.21
CA THR A 98 -0.38 14.86 -2.64
C THR A 98 -0.31 13.34 -2.57
N ASP A 99 -1.07 12.76 -1.64
CA ASP A 99 -1.41 11.34 -1.66
C ASP A 99 -2.63 11.15 -2.58
N PRO A 100 -2.60 10.23 -3.56
CA PRO A 100 -3.70 10.00 -4.49
C PRO A 100 -4.74 8.97 -3.99
N GLY A 101 -4.60 8.44 -2.77
CA GLY A 101 -5.58 7.53 -2.15
C GLY A 101 -6.97 8.14 -2.05
N TYR A 102 -7.06 9.46 -1.88
CA TYR A 102 -8.28 10.25 -2.07
C TYR A 102 -8.05 11.32 -3.14
N GLY A 103 -8.99 11.46 -4.07
CA GLY A 103 -8.81 12.25 -5.29
C GLY A 103 -8.77 13.77 -5.11
N GLY A 104 -9.08 14.31 -3.93
CA GLY A 104 -9.22 15.76 -3.72
C GLY A 104 -7.98 16.58 -4.08
N GLY A 105 -6.80 16.13 -3.66
CA GLY A 105 -5.54 16.81 -4.01
C GLY A 105 -5.22 16.71 -5.50
N VAL A 106 -5.57 15.60 -6.14
CA VAL A 106 -5.39 15.39 -7.60
C VAL A 106 -6.26 16.37 -8.39
N VAL A 107 -7.54 16.49 -8.02
CA VAL A 107 -8.49 17.42 -8.64
C VAL A 107 -8.02 18.87 -8.45
N LEU A 108 -7.62 19.24 -7.23
CA LEU A 108 -7.13 20.59 -6.94
C LEU A 108 -5.87 20.93 -7.75
N GLY A 109 -4.91 20.01 -7.81
CA GLY A 109 -3.69 20.17 -8.61
C GLY A 109 -3.97 20.42 -10.08
N SER A 110 -4.87 19.59 -10.65
CA SER A 110 -5.29 19.66 -12.04
C SER A 110 -6.01 20.99 -12.34
N TYR A 111 -6.93 21.41 -11.48
CA TYR A 111 -7.63 22.69 -11.60
C TYR A 111 -6.69 23.91 -11.56
N LEU A 112 -5.66 23.86 -10.72
CA LEU A 112 -4.67 24.94 -10.62
C LEU A 112 -3.65 24.91 -11.77
N GLY A 113 -3.58 23.82 -12.54
CA GLY A 113 -2.60 23.64 -13.63
C GLY A 113 -1.17 23.47 -13.11
N LEU A 114 -1.01 22.90 -11.91
CA LEU A 114 0.29 22.69 -11.28
C LEU A 114 0.87 21.32 -11.63
N PRO A 115 2.21 21.18 -11.75
CA PRO A 115 2.86 19.87 -11.79
C PRO A 115 2.46 19.03 -10.57
N ILE A 116 2.05 17.79 -10.82
CA ILE A 116 1.53 16.91 -9.77
C ILE A 116 2.59 15.87 -9.42
N VAL A 117 3.00 15.87 -8.15
CA VAL A 117 3.87 14.84 -7.59
C VAL A 117 3.10 14.05 -6.55
N PHE A 118 3.16 12.73 -6.65
CA PHE A 118 2.55 11.85 -5.68
C PHE A 118 3.55 11.36 -4.65
N ASN A 119 3.16 11.39 -3.37
CA ASN A 119 3.77 10.58 -2.32
C ASN A 119 2.86 9.37 -2.08
N VAL A 120 3.17 8.24 -2.72
CA VAL A 120 2.15 7.23 -3.05
C VAL A 120 2.59 5.82 -2.75
N ARG A 121 1.61 5.02 -2.35
CA ARG A 121 1.64 3.56 -2.48
C ARG A 121 0.29 3.10 -3.01
N TRP A 122 -0.77 3.61 -2.41
CA TRP A 122 -2.15 3.35 -2.79
C TRP A 122 -2.71 4.51 -3.62
N ILE A 123 -3.54 4.16 -4.60
CA ILE A 123 -4.46 5.07 -5.26
C ILE A 123 -5.88 4.73 -4.80
N THR A 124 -6.87 5.37 -5.40
CA THR A 124 -8.28 5.30 -4.98
C THR A 124 -8.89 3.90 -4.84
N HIS A 125 -8.37 2.89 -5.56
CA HIS A 125 -8.94 1.54 -5.56
C HIS A 125 -7.91 0.39 -5.58
N THR A 126 -6.61 0.71 -5.67
CA THR A 126 -5.54 -0.31 -5.79
C THR A 126 -4.15 0.29 -5.49
N GLU A 127 -3.09 -0.47 -5.74
CA GLU A 127 -1.70 -0.02 -5.67
C GLU A 127 -1.29 0.82 -6.89
N GLY A 128 -0.48 1.85 -6.67
CA GLY A 128 -0.18 2.87 -7.68
C GLY A 128 0.46 2.36 -8.97
N HIS A 129 1.26 1.29 -8.96
CA HIS A 129 1.83 0.80 -10.22
C HIS A 129 0.75 0.30 -11.18
N PHE A 130 -0.39 -0.22 -10.70
CA PHE A 130 -1.46 -0.66 -11.60
C PHE A 130 -1.98 0.47 -12.49
N ALA A 131 -1.82 1.73 -12.08
CA ALA A 131 -2.19 2.88 -12.90
C ALA A 131 -1.13 3.30 -13.92
N ILE A 132 0.16 3.11 -13.63
CA ILE A 132 1.23 3.78 -14.40
C ILE A 132 2.25 2.81 -15.03
N ALA A 133 2.40 1.58 -14.51
CA ALA A 133 3.41 0.63 -14.96
C ALA A 133 2.84 -0.79 -15.19
N PRO A 134 3.43 -1.58 -16.12
CA PRO A 134 3.02 -2.96 -16.36
C PRO A 134 3.06 -3.77 -15.06
N SER A 135 1.90 -4.29 -14.66
CA SER A 135 1.73 -5.11 -13.45
C SER A 135 1.08 -6.45 -13.80
N PRO A 136 1.85 -7.42 -14.32
CA PRO A 136 1.28 -8.67 -14.83
C PRO A 136 0.64 -9.50 -13.71
N LEU A 137 -0.67 -9.72 -13.80
CA LEU A 137 -1.48 -10.47 -12.82
C LEU A 137 -1.07 -11.95 -12.67
N SER A 138 -0.21 -12.44 -13.55
CA SER A 138 0.33 -13.80 -13.50
C SER A 138 1.28 -14.04 -12.33
N TYR A 139 1.95 -12.99 -11.84
CA TYR A 139 2.88 -13.06 -10.71
C TYR A 139 2.80 -11.83 -9.79
N ILE A 140 2.10 -10.76 -10.14
CA ILE A 140 1.89 -9.62 -9.23
C ILE A 140 0.59 -9.80 -8.45
N PRO A 141 0.65 -10.01 -7.12
CA PRO A 141 -0.55 -10.15 -6.31
C PRO A 141 -1.27 -8.80 -6.18
N VAL A 142 -2.60 -8.83 -6.36
CA VAL A 142 -3.49 -7.68 -6.15
C VAL A 142 -3.84 -7.59 -4.67
N VAL A 143 -4.08 -6.37 -4.18
CA VAL A 143 -4.56 -6.10 -2.82
C VAL A 143 -5.82 -6.91 -2.52
N GLY A 144 -5.92 -7.43 -1.30
CA GLY A 144 -7.00 -8.29 -0.85
C GLY A 144 -6.86 -9.75 -1.29
N SER A 145 -5.98 -10.08 -2.24
CA SER A 145 -5.82 -11.47 -2.70
C SER A 145 -5.12 -12.36 -1.68
N HIS A 146 -4.32 -11.79 -0.78
CA HIS A 146 -3.49 -12.52 0.19
C HIS A 146 -2.55 -13.55 -0.47
N LEU A 147 -1.93 -13.18 -1.59
CA LEU A 147 -1.05 -14.03 -2.38
C LEU A 147 0.39 -13.50 -2.43
N ILE A 148 1.31 -14.38 -2.80
CA ILE A 148 2.72 -14.07 -3.11
C ILE A 148 2.97 -14.21 -4.62
N ASP A 149 4.15 -13.79 -5.07
CA ASP A 149 4.55 -13.77 -6.47
C ASP A 149 4.62 -15.14 -7.17
N ARG A 150 4.64 -16.23 -6.40
CA ARG A 150 4.57 -17.61 -6.92
C ARG A 150 3.15 -18.16 -6.82
N MET A 151 2.45 -18.18 -7.96
CA MET A 151 1.04 -18.56 -8.04
C MET A 151 0.80 -19.77 -8.95
N SER A 152 0.03 -20.75 -8.45
CA SER A 152 -0.57 -21.79 -9.28
C SER A 152 -1.73 -21.22 -10.12
N PHE A 153 -2.30 -22.01 -11.03
CA PHE A 153 -3.46 -21.58 -11.82
C PHE A 153 -4.62 -21.07 -10.96
N VAL A 154 -5.02 -21.81 -9.93
CA VAL A 154 -6.12 -21.41 -9.02
C VAL A 154 -5.80 -20.10 -8.28
N LYS A 155 -4.54 -19.91 -7.87
CA LYS A 155 -4.10 -18.66 -7.23
C LYS A 155 -4.14 -17.49 -8.23
N ARG A 156 -3.72 -17.69 -9.48
CA ARG A 156 -3.84 -16.68 -10.54
C ARG A 156 -5.30 -16.34 -10.85
N LEU A 157 -6.20 -17.31 -10.85
CA LEU A 157 -7.64 -17.08 -10.99
C LEU A 157 -8.18 -16.23 -9.84
N LYS A 158 -7.84 -16.57 -8.59
CA LYS A 158 -8.18 -15.74 -7.42
C LYS A 158 -7.64 -14.31 -7.56
N ASN A 159 -6.40 -14.17 -8.01
CA ASN A 159 -5.76 -12.87 -8.23
C ASN A 159 -6.51 -12.02 -9.27
N LEU A 160 -6.90 -12.64 -10.38
CA LEU A 160 -7.69 -11.99 -11.44
C LEU A 160 -9.07 -11.54 -10.94
N LEU A 161 -9.72 -12.32 -10.09
CA LEU A 161 -10.99 -11.92 -9.48
C LEU A 161 -10.83 -10.67 -8.58
N HIS A 162 -9.76 -10.61 -7.78
CA HIS A 162 -9.49 -9.42 -6.96
C HIS A 162 -9.14 -8.19 -7.81
N TYR A 163 -8.44 -8.39 -8.94
CA TYR A 163 -8.27 -7.33 -9.92
C TYR A 163 -9.61 -6.79 -10.42
N GLY A 164 -10.52 -7.68 -10.82
CA GLY A 164 -11.88 -7.30 -11.23
C GLY A 164 -12.64 -6.51 -10.16
N ILE A 165 -12.53 -6.89 -8.89
CA ILE A 165 -13.12 -6.14 -7.76
C ILE A 165 -12.52 -4.73 -7.68
N SER A 166 -11.21 -4.58 -7.83
CA SER A 166 -10.56 -3.27 -7.80
C SER A 166 -11.03 -2.34 -8.94
N ILE A 167 -11.19 -2.88 -10.15
CA ILE A 167 -11.73 -2.14 -11.30
C ILE A 167 -13.20 -1.78 -11.07
N TYR A 168 -14.00 -2.69 -10.50
CA TYR A 168 -15.37 -2.41 -10.12
C TYR A 168 -15.47 -1.26 -9.10
N MET A 169 -14.61 -1.26 -8.08
CA MET A 169 -14.53 -0.17 -7.11
C MET A 169 -14.20 1.16 -7.79
N ASP A 170 -13.24 1.21 -8.71
CA ASP A 170 -12.94 2.44 -9.46
C ASP A 170 -14.18 3.01 -10.18
N HIS A 171 -14.84 2.16 -10.98
CA HIS A 171 -15.93 2.59 -11.85
C HIS A 171 -17.23 2.91 -11.10
N VAL A 172 -17.59 2.12 -10.08
CA VAL A 172 -18.89 2.21 -9.41
C VAL A 172 -18.81 3.02 -8.12
N LEU A 173 -17.67 3.02 -7.45
CA LEU A 173 -17.49 3.75 -6.19
C LEU A 173 -16.76 5.08 -6.43
N THR A 174 -15.53 5.06 -6.92
CA THR A 174 -14.65 6.24 -6.88
C THR A 174 -15.03 7.30 -7.92
N ARG A 175 -15.09 6.93 -9.21
CA ARG A 175 -15.31 7.91 -10.29
C ARG A 175 -16.57 8.75 -10.11
N PRO A 176 -17.74 8.20 -9.73
CA PRO A 176 -18.96 8.99 -9.60
C PRO A 176 -18.86 10.17 -8.63
N TYR A 177 -18.09 10.05 -7.54
CA TYR A 177 -17.97 11.14 -6.57
C TYR A 177 -17.22 12.36 -7.10
N TYR A 178 -16.26 12.16 -8.00
CA TYR A 178 -15.45 13.26 -8.54
C TYR A 178 -15.94 13.72 -9.92
N GLN A 179 -16.73 12.91 -10.63
CA GLN A 179 -17.07 13.18 -12.03
C GLN A 179 -17.75 14.53 -12.22
N HIS A 180 -18.75 14.87 -11.39
CA HIS A 180 -19.45 16.16 -11.50
C HIS A 180 -18.49 17.34 -11.34
N ILE A 181 -17.58 17.28 -10.36
CA ILE A 181 -16.61 18.33 -10.07
C ILE A 181 -15.61 18.46 -11.23
N ILE A 182 -15.10 17.34 -11.74
CA ILE A 182 -14.14 17.34 -12.85
C ILE A 182 -14.79 17.93 -14.10
N SER A 183 -16.03 17.54 -14.41
CA SER A 183 -16.75 18.04 -15.58
C SER A 183 -17.10 19.53 -15.49
N GLU A 184 -17.35 20.06 -14.29
CA GLU A 184 -17.66 21.48 -14.09
C GLU A 184 -16.41 22.37 -14.10
N PHE A 185 -15.34 21.94 -13.43
CA PHE A 185 -14.19 22.80 -13.14
C PHE A 185 -12.94 22.50 -13.97
N ILE A 186 -12.82 21.33 -14.61
CA ILE A 186 -11.60 20.89 -15.30
C ILE A 186 -11.89 20.56 -16.77
N ASP A 187 -12.34 19.33 -17.06
CA ASP A 187 -12.65 18.85 -18.41
C ASP A 187 -13.73 17.74 -18.34
N PRO A 188 -14.89 17.92 -19.01
CA PRO A 188 -15.93 16.89 -19.09
C PRO A 188 -15.49 15.54 -19.64
N GLY A 189 -14.44 15.48 -20.46
CA GLY A 189 -13.91 14.26 -21.06
C GLY A 189 -13.00 13.44 -20.13
N GLU A 190 -12.57 14.02 -19.01
CA GLU A 190 -11.67 13.37 -18.06
C GLU A 190 -12.40 12.76 -16.86
N ASN A 191 -11.69 11.89 -16.15
CA ASN A 191 -12.14 11.29 -14.90
C ASN A 191 -11.00 11.23 -13.89
N ILE A 192 -11.31 10.93 -12.63
CA ILE A 192 -10.30 10.94 -11.56
C ILE A 192 -9.14 9.97 -11.84
N TYR A 193 -9.38 8.83 -12.48
CA TYR A 193 -8.33 7.87 -12.80
C TYR A 193 -7.38 8.40 -13.87
N SER A 194 -7.89 9.05 -14.93
CA SER A 194 -7.04 9.69 -15.94
C SER A 194 -6.22 10.83 -15.36
N LEU A 195 -6.79 11.62 -14.45
CA LEU A 195 -6.05 12.66 -13.71
C LEU A 195 -4.92 12.07 -12.87
N ILE A 196 -5.16 10.94 -12.21
CA ILE A 196 -4.12 10.21 -11.45
C ILE A 196 -3.00 9.75 -12.39
N GLN A 197 -3.33 9.12 -13.53
CA GLN A 197 -2.32 8.74 -14.53
C GLN A 197 -1.56 9.93 -15.11
N GLY A 198 -2.15 11.13 -15.05
CA GLY A 198 -1.60 12.38 -15.52
C GLY A 198 -0.44 12.95 -14.71
N ALA A 199 -0.16 12.42 -13.50
CA ALA A 199 0.87 12.96 -12.63
C ALA A 199 2.28 12.93 -13.25
N ASP A 200 3.06 13.97 -12.95
CA ASP A 200 4.42 14.15 -13.45
C ASP A 200 5.40 13.18 -12.80
N LEU A 201 5.23 12.87 -11.51
CA LEU A 201 6.16 12.05 -10.75
C LEU A 201 5.46 11.23 -9.66
N TRP A 202 5.89 9.99 -9.51
CA TRP A 202 5.40 9.05 -8.52
C TRP A 202 6.52 8.72 -7.53
N LEU A 203 6.55 9.40 -6.38
CA LEU A 203 7.41 9.01 -5.26
C LEU A 203 6.78 7.80 -4.57
N MET A 204 7.18 6.60 -5.01
CA MET A 204 6.65 5.35 -4.51
C MET A 204 7.28 5.02 -3.16
N ARG A 205 6.45 4.90 -2.12
CA ARG A 205 6.85 4.61 -0.73
C ARG A 205 7.27 3.16 -0.49
N ILE A 206 7.82 2.52 -1.52
CA ILE A 206 8.26 1.14 -1.52
C ILE A 206 9.63 1.00 -2.19
N ASP A 207 10.28 -0.14 -1.99
CA ASP A 207 11.40 -0.65 -2.77
C ASP A 207 11.23 -2.16 -2.98
N PHE A 208 12.13 -2.78 -3.75
CA PHE A 208 12.09 -4.21 -4.08
C PHE A 208 12.80 -5.11 -3.06
N VAL A 209 13.32 -4.55 -1.97
CA VAL A 209 13.73 -5.34 -0.81
C VAL A 209 12.47 -5.79 -0.08
N PHE A 210 11.51 -4.89 0.11
CA PHE A 210 10.20 -5.19 0.68
C PHE A 210 9.22 -5.80 -0.33
N GLU A 211 9.06 -5.21 -1.51
CA GLU A 211 8.09 -5.63 -2.53
C GLU A 211 8.63 -6.69 -3.49
N PHE A 212 7.73 -7.29 -4.30
CA PHE A 212 8.12 -8.20 -5.37
C PHE A 212 8.59 -7.42 -6.62
N PRO A 213 9.70 -7.81 -7.26
CA PRO A 213 10.20 -7.15 -8.47
C PRO A 213 9.18 -7.13 -9.61
N ARG A 214 9.10 -6.00 -10.33
CA ARG A 214 8.22 -5.83 -11.51
C ARG A 214 8.70 -4.69 -12.41
N PRO A 215 8.17 -4.58 -13.66
CA PRO A 215 8.44 -3.45 -14.53
C PRO A 215 8.08 -2.10 -13.89
N THR A 216 8.84 -1.06 -14.23
CA THR A 216 8.66 0.31 -13.73
C THR A 216 8.76 1.33 -14.86
N MET A 217 8.35 2.57 -14.59
CA MET A 217 8.42 3.70 -15.53
C MET A 217 9.43 4.75 -15.08
N PRO A 218 10.01 5.54 -15.99
CA PRO A 218 11.03 6.54 -15.65
C PRO A 218 10.58 7.62 -14.67
N ASN A 219 9.28 7.90 -14.60
CA ASN A 219 8.70 8.85 -13.65
C ASN A 219 8.30 8.22 -12.30
N ILE A 220 8.67 6.96 -12.05
CA ILE A 220 8.46 6.26 -10.78
C ILE A 220 9.78 6.21 -10.02
N ILE A 221 9.80 6.86 -8.86
CA ILE A 221 10.98 6.97 -8.01
C ILE A 221 10.71 6.25 -6.69
N TYR A 222 11.47 5.19 -6.44
CA TYR A 222 11.33 4.39 -5.23
C TYR A 222 12.02 5.07 -4.05
N ILE A 223 11.22 5.37 -3.02
CA ILE A 223 11.65 6.02 -1.78
C ILE A 223 11.26 5.19 -0.55
N GLY A 224 11.28 3.86 -0.67
CA GLY A 224 11.09 2.94 0.45
C GLY A 224 11.96 3.31 1.64
N GLY A 225 11.37 3.36 2.84
CA GLY A 225 12.10 3.66 4.07
C GLY A 225 12.60 5.11 4.23
N PHE A 226 12.13 6.08 3.43
CA PHE A 226 12.54 7.49 3.52
C PHE A 226 12.39 8.14 4.91
N GLN A 227 11.50 7.62 5.76
CA GLN A 227 11.31 8.09 7.13
C GLN A 227 12.36 7.54 8.13
N CYS A 228 13.08 6.47 7.78
CA CYS A 228 14.00 5.79 8.69
C CYS A 228 15.23 6.66 8.98
N LYS A 229 15.70 6.62 10.23
CA LYS A 229 16.84 7.41 10.68
C LYS A 229 17.77 6.57 11.57
N PRO A 230 19.07 6.89 11.63
CA PRO A 230 19.94 6.36 12.67
C PRO A 230 19.31 6.59 14.05
N PRO A 231 19.44 5.63 14.99
CA PRO A 231 18.84 5.76 16.30
C PRO A 231 19.50 6.91 17.08
N LYS A 232 18.68 7.71 17.76
CA LYS A 232 19.13 8.70 18.74
C LYS A 232 19.24 8.07 20.13
N PRO A 233 20.04 8.67 21.05
CA PRO A 233 20.05 8.25 22.44
C PRO A 233 18.63 8.24 23.04
N LEU A 234 18.29 7.17 23.76
CA LEU A 234 17.02 7.05 24.44
C LEU A 234 17.01 7.92 25.71
N PRO A 235 15.83 8.41 26.16
CA PRO A 235 15.68 8.96 27.50
C PRO A 235 16.13 7.96 28.57
N ASP A 236 16.75 8.46 29.65
CA ASP A 236 17.40 7.63 30.68
C ASP A 236 16.53 6.49 31.21
N HIS A 237 15.25 6.75 31.47
CA HIS A 237 14.32 5.73 31.98
C HIS A 237 14.11 4.57 30.99
N LEU A 238 14.09 4.84 29.68
CA LEU A 238 14.00 3.80 28.65
C LEU A 238 15.34 3.08 28.53
N GLU A 239 16.45 3.80 28.51
CA GLU A 239 17.79 3.21 28.43
C GLU A 239 18.03 2.23 29.59
N ILE A 240 17.73 2.63 30.83
CA ILE A 240 17.82 1.77 32.03
C ILE A 240 16.96 0.50 31.85
N PHE A 241 15.74 0.65 31.36
CA PHE A 241 14.86 -0.50 31.12
C PHE A 241 15.43 -1.43 30.03
N MET A 242 15.93 -0.88 28.92
CA MET A 242 16.54 -1.65 27.83
C MET A 242 17.77 -2.42 28.33
N GLN A 243 18.64 -1.80 29.12
CA GLN A 243 19.84 -2.46 29.66
C GLN A 243 19.51 -3.52 30.71
N SER A 244 18.44 -3.34 31.49
CA SER A 244 17.97 -4.33 32.48
C SER A 244 17.55 -5.67 31.87
N SER A 245 17.45 -5.78 30.54
CA SER A 245 17.12 -7.04 29.85
C SER A 245 18.25 -8.07 29.84
N GLY A 246 19.47 -7.69 30.26
CA GLY A 246 20.63 -8.58 30.23
C GLY A 246 20.89 -9.19 28.85
N GLU A 247 21.18 -10.48 28.80
CA GLU A 247 21.45 -11.23 27.56
C GLU A 247 20.19 -11.61 26.78
N HIS A 248 19.03 -11.65 27.45
CA HIS A 248 17.77 -12.04 26.81
C HIS A 248 17.27 -11.00 25.80
N GLY A 249 17.56 -9.73 26.05
CA GLY A 249 17.18 -8.62 25.16
C GLY A 249 15.71 -8.20 25.30
N VAL A 250 15.28 -7.36 24.35
CA VAL A 250 14.02 -6.64 24.41
C VAL A 250 13.14 -6.95 23.19
N ILE A 251 11.86 -7.14 23.44
CA ILE A 251 10.80 -7.20 22.43
C ILE A 251 10.10 -5.84 22.39
N ILE A 252 9.93 -5.28 21.20
CA ILE A 252 9.16 -4.05 20.99
C ILE A 252 7.81 -4.44 20.39
N MET A 253 6.70 -3.89 20.91
CA MET A 253 5.36 -4.12 20.36
C MET A 253 4.65 -2.81 20.04
N SER A 254 4.21 -2.66 18.79
CA SER A 254 3.42 -1.52 18.32
C SER A 254 2.46 -1.92 17.20
N LEU A 255 1.20 -1.51 17.31
CA LEU A 255 0.15 -1.78 16.31
C LEU A 255 -0.20 -0.55 15.46
N GLY A 256 0.69 0.45 15.45
CA GLY A 256 0.51 1.68 14.68
C GLY A 256 -0.40 2.70 15.36
N THR A 257 -0.70 3.79 14.65
CA THR A 257 -1.38 4.96 15.23
C THR A 257 -2.90 4.82 15.24
N LEU A 258 -3.47 4.11 14.27
CA LEU A 258 -4.92 3.93 14.10
C LEU A 258 -5.52 2.93 15.10
N ILE A 259 -4.68 2.07 15.69
CA ILE A 259 -5.09 1.00 16.59
C ILE A 259 -4.42 1.25 17.93
N GLY A 260 -5.19 1.74 18.89
CA GLY A 260 -4.72 2.02 20.25
C GLY A 260 -4.62 0.76 21.13
N SER A 261 -5.50 -0.22 20.92
CA SER A 261 -5.52 -1.50 21.63
C SER A 261 -6.32 -2.54 20.83
N MET A 262 -6.25 -3.82 21.23
CA MET A 262 -7.00 -4.93 20.59
C MET A 262 -8.16 -5.44 21.46
N GLY A 263 -8.65 -4.61 22.39
CA GLY A 263 -9.66 -5.04 23.37
C GLY A 263 -9.08 -5.86 24.54
N PRO A 264 -9.83 -6.04 25.62
CA PRO A 264 -9.32 -6.60 26.87
C PRO A 264 -8.91 -8.07 26.74
N GLU A 265 -9.70 -8.91 26.07
CA GLU A 265 -9.44 -10.34 25.89
C GLU A 265 -8.09 -10.60 25.19
N ILE A 266 -7.89 -9.99 24.02
CA ILE A 266 -6.65 -10.17 23.24
C ILE A 266 -5.46 -9.54 23.98
N SER A 267 -5.65 -8.38 24.62
CA SER A 267 -4.57 -7.73 25.38
C SER A 267 -4.12 -8.59 26.58
N GLU A 268 -5.04 -9.34 27.20
CA GLU A 268 -4.73 -10.28 28.27
C GLU A 268 -3.91 -11.48 27.79
N ILE A 269 -4.17 -11.97 26.57
CA ILE A 269 -3.37 -13.02 25.93
C ILE A 269 -1.92 -12.55 25.74
N PHE A 270 -1.72 -11.33 25.23
CA PHE A 270 -0.38 -10.75 25.08
C PHE A 270 0.33 -10.59 26.42
N ALA A 271 -0.33 -9.99 27.42
CA ALA A 271 0.24 -9.82 28.75
C ALA A 271 0.65 -11.17 29.38
N SER A 272 -0.23 -12.17 29.27
CA SER A 272 0.03 -13.53 29.76
C SER A 272 1.22 -14.17 29.05
N ALA A 273 1.32 -14.08 27.72
CA ALA A 273 2.45 -14.62 26.98
C ALA A 273 3.77 -13.90 27.34
N PHE A 274 3.75 -12.57 27.43
CA PHE A 274 4.92 -11.78 27.80
C PHE A 274 5.44 -12.13 29.18
N SER A 275 4.56 -12.34 30.16
CA SER A 275 4.97 -12.72 31.52
C SER A 275 5.72 -14.06 31.60
N ARG A 276 5.56 -14.94 30.59
CA ARG A 276 6.25 -16.24 30.48
C ARG A 276 7.65 -16.12 29.85
N LEU A 277 7.98 -14.97 29.27
CA LEU A 277 9.24 -14.76 28.55
C LEU A 277 10.31 -14.16 29.46
N PRO A 278 11.59 -14.57 29.32
CA PRO A 278 12.71 -13.94 30.02
C PRO A 278 13.07 -12.56 29.45
N GLN A 279 12.61 -12.22 28.24
CA GLN A 279 12.82 -10.92 27.61
C GLN A 279 12.08 -9.80 28.35
N LYS A 280 12.63 -8.59 28.27
CA LYS A 280 11.86 -7.37 28.56
C LYS A 280 10.97 -7.04 27.37
N VAL A 281 9.84 -6.40 27.62
CA VAL A 281 8.89 -5.98 26.58
C VAL A 281 8.59 -4.50 26.72
N VAL A 282 8.72 -3.73 25.64
CA VAL A 282 8.20 -2.36 25.55
C VAL A 282 6.98 -2.40 24.65
N TRP A 283 5.81 -2.08 25.22
CA TRP A 283 4.53 -2.27 24.56
C TRP A 283 3.73 -0.96 24.50
N ARG A 284 3.40 -0.53 23.28
CA ARG A 284 2.48 0.57 23.06
C ARG A 284 1.03 0.09 23.19
N HIS A 285 0.30 0.61 24.17
CA HIS A 285 -1.10 0.24 24.43
C HIS A 285 -1.86 1.40 25.06
N LEU A 286 -2.95 1.82 24.42
CA LEU A 286 -3.82 2.92 24.87
C LEU A 286 -5.11 2.43 25.55
N GLY A 287 -5.28 1.12 25.69
CA GLY A 287 -6.45 0.54 26.35
C GLY A 287 -6.24 0.38 27.87
N PRO A 288 -7.25 -0.14 28.60
CA PRO A 288 -7.08 -0.56 29.98
C PRO A 288 -5.88 -1.51 30.12
N LYS A 289 -5.04 -1.28 31.13
CA LYS A 289 -3.87 -2.13 31.39
C LYS A 289 -4.36 -3.56 31.72
N PRO A 290 -3.87 -4.60 31.02
CA PRO A 290 -4.24 -5.99 31.32
C PRO A 290 -3.82 -6.43 32.73
N PHE A 291 -4.47 -7.46 33.25
CA PHE A 291 -4.25 -7.92 34.63
C PHE A 291 -2.92 -8.66 34.80
N THR A 292 -2.54 -9.49 33.82
CA THR A 292 -1.34 -10.34 33.87
C THR A 292 -0.07 -9.64 33.34
N VAL A 293 -0.03 -8.30 33.33
CA VAL A 293 1.19 -7.57 32.92
C VAL A 293 2.30 -7.84 33.93
N GLY A 294 3.31 -8.60 33.52
CA GLY A 294 4.47 -8.96 34.35
C GLY A 294 5.48 -7.81 34.52
N ASN A 295 6.36 -7.95 35.52
CA ASN A 295 7.44 -7.00 35.83
C ASN A 295 8.49 -6.83 34.71
N ASN A 296 8.44 -7.70 33.68
CA ASN A 296 9.27 -7.61 32.49
C ASN A 296 8.67 -6.71 31.39
N THR A 297 7.44 -6.21 31.56
CA THR A 297 6.73 -5.46 30.52
C THR A 297 6.52 -4.00 30.93
N LEU A 298 7.01 -3.07 30.10
CA LEU A 298 6.77 -1.64 30.19
C LEU A 298 5.68 -1.24 29.19
N VAL A 299 4.54 -0.78 29.70
CA VAL A 299 3.39 -0.34 28.89
C VAL A 299 3.41 1.19 28.78
N LEU A 300 3.32 1.71 27.57
CA LEU A 300 3.40 3.14 27.26
C LEU A 300 2.33 3.57 26.25
N ASP A 301 1.91 4.83 26.30
CA ASP A 301 1.02 5.40 25.28
C ASP A 301 1.76 5.73 23.97
N TRP A 302 3.04 6.08 24.11
CA TRP A 302 3.92 6.46 23.01
C TRP A 302 5.39 6.20 23.36
N PHE A 303 6.20 5.88 22.34
CA PHE A 303 7.65 5.73 22.49
C PHE A 303 8.40 6.05 21.19
N PRO A 304 9.72 6.36 21.25
CA PRO A 304 10.54 6.59 20.05
C PRO A 304 10.85 5.26 19.33
N GLN A 305 9.91 4.78 18.51
CA GLN A 305 9.98 3.44 17.88
C GLN A 305 11.26 3.22 17.06
N ASN A 306 11.64 4.18 16.21
CA ASN A 306 12.87 4.11 15.42
C ASN A 306 14.11 3.88 16.31
N ASP A 307 14.19 4.62 17.42
CA ASP A 307 15.38 4.60 18.29
C ASP A 307 15.42 3.30 19.12
N LEU A 308 14.26 2.82 19.58
CA LEU A 308 14.13 1.52 20.24
C LEU A 308 14.46 0.36 19.29
N LEU A 309 14.00 0.41 18.03
CA LEU A 309 14.35 -0.62 17.04
C LEU A 309 15.84 -0.61 16.71
N GLY A 310 16.49 0.55 16.69
CA GLY A 310 17.94 0.67 16.49
C GLY A 310 18.79 0.37 17.72
N HIS A 311 18.19 0.09 18.88
CA HIS A 311 18.92 -0.20 20.10
C HIS A 311 19.51 -1.64 20.08
N PRO A 312 20.78 -1.87 20.49
CA PRO A 312 21.43 -3.19 20.41
C PRO A 312 20.75 -4.33 21.19
N LYS A 313 19.96 -3.99 22.22
CA LYS A 313 19.20 -4.98 23.01
C LYS A 313 17.93 -5.45 22.33
N THR A 314 17.44 -4.78 21.29
CA THR A 314 16.22 -5.16 20.59
C THR A 314 16.42 -6.45 19.79
N LYS A 315 15.51 -7.41 19.98
CA LYS A 315 15.59 -8.74 19.36
C LYS A 315 14.45 -9.01 18.38
N VAL A 316 13.24 -8.55 18.70
CA VAL A 316 12.03 -8.82 17.91
C VAL A 316 11.12 -7.61 17.94
N PHE A 317 10.48 -7.34 16.80
CA PHE A 317 9.41 -6.36 16.68
C PHE A 317 8.06 -7.04 16.41
N ILE A 318 7.13 -6.93 17.35
CA ILE A 318 5.74 -7.33 17.17
C ILE A 318 5.00 -6.16 16.52
N THR A 319 4.45 -6.40 15.33
CA THR A 319 3.88 -5.35 14.50
C THR A 319 2.59 -5.76 13.82
N HIS A 320 1.68 -4.80 13.67
CA HIS A 320 0.50 -4.97 12.82
C HIS A 320 0.82 -5.05 11.31
N GLY A 321 2.06 -4.76 10.87
CA GLY A 321 2.43 -4.82 9.46
C GLY A 321 2.20 -3.54 8.65
N GLY A 322 2.04 -2.39 9.33
CA GLY A 322 2.05 -1.09 8.67
C GLY A 322 3.41 -0.79 8.02
N THR A 323 3.37 -0.23 6.80
CA THR A 323 4.55 0.04 5.94
C THR A 323 5.70 0.74 6.67
N ASN A 324 5.41 1.77 7.46
CA ASN A 324 6.45 2.55 8.14
C ASN A 324 7.22 1.72 9.17
N GLY A 325 6.52 0.97 10.01
CA GLY A 325 7.14 0.13 11.04
C GLY A 325 7.92 -1.04 10.43
N ILE A 326 7.45 -1.60 9.31
CA ILE A 326 8.20 -2.62 8.57
C ILE A 326 9.53 -2.05 8.07
N TYR A 327 9.54 -0.85 7.48
CA TYR A 327 10.77 -0.23 7.01
C TYR A 327 11.73 0.11 8.15
N GLU A 328 11.24 0.59 9.29
CA GLU A 328 12.10 0.83 10.45
C GLU A 328 12.73 -0.48 10.95
N ALA A 329 11.98 -1.59 10.97
CA ALA A 329 12.50 -2.90 11.34
C ALA A 329 13.53 -3.44 10.32
N ILE A 330 13.28 -3.26 9.01
CA ILE A 330 14.25 -3.60 7.96
C ILE A 330 15.52 -2.74 8.12
N TYR A 331 15.37 -1.43 8.30
CA TYR A 331 16.49 -0.49 8.42
C TYR A 331 17.40 -0.83 9.61
N HIS A 332 16.82 -1.24 10.74
CA HIS A 332 17.58 -1.61 11.95
C HIS A 332 17.92 -3.11 12.05
N GLY A 333 17.45 -3.93 11.10
CA GLY A 333 17.78 -5.35 11.06
C GLY A 333 17.07 -6.19 12.13
N VAL A 334 15.85 -5.81 12.52
CA VAL A 334 15.07 -6.47 13.59
C VAL A 334 14.00 -7.40 13.00
N PRO A 335 14.05 -8.72 13.24
CA PRO A 335 13.03 -9.66 12.76
C PRO A 335 11.67 -9.41 13.42
N MET A 336 10.60 -9.86 12.77
CA MET A 336 9.24 -9.46 13.13
C MET A 336 8.31 -10.62 13.48
N LEU A 337 7.38 -10.36 14.39
CA LEU A 337 6.15 -11.13 14.51
C LEU A 337 4.99 -10.27 14.00
N GLY A 338 4.40 -10.68 12.88
CA GLY A 338 3.29 -9.98 12.24
C GLY A 338 1.94 -10.39 12.81
N ILE A 339 1.15 -9.41 13.24
CA ILE A 339 -0.24 -9.57 13.67
C ILE A 339 -1.11 -8.66 12.79
N PRO A 340 -1.37 -9.03 11.52
CA PRO A 340 -2.11 -8.16 10.61
C PRO A 340 -3.56 -8.00 11.07
N LEU A 341 -4.09 -6.78 10.98
CA LEU A 341 -5.40 -6.43 11.51
C LEU A 341 -6.35 -5.93 10.41
N ILE A 342 -5.90 -4.98 9.58
CA ILE A 342 -6.74 -4.30 8.57
C ILE A 342 -5.92 -3.87 7.33
N PHE A 343 -6.62 -3.57 6.24
CA PHE A 343 -6.03 -3.00 5.02
C PHE A 343 -4.88 -3.86 4.44
N ASP A 344 -3.80 -3.21 4.01
CA ASP A 344 -2.63 -3.80 3.37
C ASP A 344 -1.71 -4.59 4.32
N GLN A 345 -2.01 -4.60 5.61
CA GLN A 345 -1.21 -5.24 6.64
C GLN A 345 -1.03 -6.73 6.37
N PHE A 346 -2.08 -7.42 5.91
CA PHE A 346 -2.04 -8.84 5.63
C PHE A 346 -1.01 -9.17 4.54
N GLU A 347 -1.05 -8.45 3.41
CA GLU A 347 -0.11 -8.61 2.31
C GLU A 347 1.31 -8.21 2.71
N ASN A 348 1.45 -7.14 3.49
CA ASN A 348 2.75 -6.69 3.98
C ASN A 348 3.43 -7.77 4.81
N ILE A 349 2.71 -8.35 5.77
CA ILE A 349 3.21 -9.45 6.61
C ILE A 349 3.51 -10.70 5.76
N LEU A 350 2.65 -11.03 4.78
CA LEU A 350 2.90 -12.15 3.88
C LEU A 350 4.21 -11.98 3.08
N LYS A 351 4.52 -10.76 2.61
CA LYS A 351 5.75 -10.46 1.87
C LYS A 351 7.00 -10.65 2.73
N ILE A 352 7.03 -10.07 3.93
CA ILE A 352 8.19 -10.22 4.84
C ILE A 352 8.34 -11.66 5.37
N LYS A 353 7.22 -12.38 5.54
CA LYS A 353 7.25 -13.83 5.85
C LYS A 353 7.85 -14.62 4.70
N ALA A 354 7.49 -14.32 3.45
CA ALA A 354 8.07 -14.95 2.26
C ALA A 354 9.58 -14.67 2.11
N ARG A 355 10.06 -13.53 2.64
CA ARG A 355 11.49 -13.21 2.75
C ARG A 355 12.20 -13.92 3.92
N GLY A 356 11.47 -14.64 4.76
CA GLY A 356 12.03 -15.41 5.88
C GLY A 356 12.53 -14.55 7.03
N VAL A 357 11.96 -13.35 7.22
CA VAL A 357 12.34 -12.41 8.29
C VAL A 357 11.23 -12.18 9.32
N ALA A 358 10.12 -12.90 9.18
CA ALA A 358 8.98 -12.79 10.07
C ALA A 358 8.18 -14.09 10.20
N GLU A 359 7.49 -14.25 11.33
CA GLU A 359 6.31 -15.10 11.44
C GLU A 359 5.03 -14.26 11.37
N ALA A 360 3.89 -14.91 11.17
CA ALA A 360 2.59 -14.26 11.07
C ALA A 360 1.55 -15.06 11.85
N LEU A 361 0.84 -14.39 12.76
CA LEU A 361 -0.27 -14.97 13.52
C LEU A 361 -1.57 -14.22 13.22
N SER A 362 -2.66 -14.97 13.13
CA SER A 362 -4.00 -14.39 13.01
C SER A 362 -4.48 -13.94 14.38
N VAL A 363 -4.95 -12.69 14.49
CA VAL A 363 -5.53 -12.18 15.74
C VAL A 363 -6.74 -12.99 16.20
N THR A 364 -7.50 -13.58 15.27
CA THR A 364 -8.70 -14.38 15.56
C THR A 364 -8.40 -15.79 16.07
N ALA A 365 -7.17 -16.28 15.91
CA ALA A 365 -6.74 -17.62 16.32
C ALA A 365 -5.54 -17.55 17.29
N LEU A 366 -5.34 -16.38 17.92
CA LEU A 366 -4.25 -16.13 18.83
C LEU A 366 -4.57 -16.72 20.21
N ASP A 367 -3.63 -17.43 20.79
CA ASP A 367 -3.65 -17.85 22.19
C ASP A 367 -2.26 -17.66 22.82
N VAL A 368 -2.16 -17.90 24.13
CA VAL A 368 -0.93 -17.65 24.89
C VAL A 368 0.20 -18.57 24.42
N ASP A 369 -0.09 -19.82 24.09
CA ASP A 369 0.92 -20.83 23.78
C ASP A 369 1.47 -20.63 22.36
N THR A 370 0.59 -20.39 21.39
CA THR A 370 0.95 -20.06 20.00
C THR A 370 1.79 -18.79 19.93
N LEU A 371 1.40 -17.73 20.66
CA LEU A 371 2.17 -16.49 20.73
C LEU A 371 3.55 -16.71 21.36
N THR A 372 3.62 -17.43 22.48
CA THR A 372 4.88 -17.73 23.17
C THR A 372 5.81 -18.57 22.28
N LEU A 373 5.27 -19.59 21.61
CA LEU A 373 6.02 -20.47 20.70
C LEU A 373 6.60 -19.69 19.52
N SER A 374 5.78 -18.87 18.84
CA SER A 374 6.24 -18.05 17.71
C SER A 374 7.32 -17.05 18.11
N LEU A 375 7.21 -16.43 19.29
CA LEU A 375 8.26 -15.53 19.79
C LEU A 375 9.55 -16.31 20.06
N ASN A 376 9.48 -17.46 20.73
CA ASN A 376 10.64 -18.30 20.99
C ASN A 376 11.30 -18.79 19.70
N ASN A 377 10.53 -19.12 18.66
CA ASN A 377 11.07 -19.49 17.35
C ASN A 377 11.85 -18.33 16.71
N ILE A 378 11.31 -17.11 16.72
CA ILE A 378 12.02 -15.95 16.16
C ILE A 378 13.29 -15.63 16.96
N LEU A 379 13.22 -15.79 18.29
CA LEU A 379 14.33 -15.52 19.22
C LEU A 379 15.43 -16.60 19.19
N ASP A 380 15.15 -17.81 18.69
CA ASP A 380 16.14 -18.89 18.57
C ASP A 380 17.21 -18.53 17.53
N ASN A 381 18.46 -18.42 17.98
CA ASN A 381 19.61 -18.12 17.12
C ASN A 381 19.89 -19.20 16.06
N LYS A 382 19.33 -20.41 16.19
CA LYS A 382 19.42 -21.46 15.17
C LYS A 382 18.52 -21.17 13.95
N GLN A 383 17.48 -20.36 14.14
CA GLN A 383 16.56 -20.00 13.07
C GLN A 383 17.12 -18.88 12.19
N PRO A 384 16.74 -18.83 10.89
CA PRO A 384 17.38 -17.93 9.94
C PRO A 384 16.88 -16.47 10.03
N TYR A 385 15.86 -16.17 10.85
CA TYR A 385 15.18 -14.86 10.86
C TYR A 385 16.13 -13.68 11.01
N ARG A 386 17.00 -13.72 12.03
CA ARG A 386 17.95 -12.64 12.31
C ARG A 386 18.99 -12.49 11.20
N LYS A 387 19.53 -13.61 10.69
CA LYS A 387 20.49 -13.61 9.58
C LYS A 387 19.86 -13.04 8.30
N ASN A 388 18.66 -13.49 7.96
CA ASN A 388 17.91 -13.01 6.80
C ASN A 388 17.60 -11.52 6.94
N MET A 389 17.22 -11.07 8.14
CA MET A 389 16.90 -9.68 8.39
C MET A 389 18.13 -8.77 8.31
N HIS A 390 19.28 -9.18 8.85
CA HIS A 390 20.53 -8.44 8.68
C HIS A 390 20.90 -8.31 7.20
N ARG A 391 20.84 -9.40 6.43
CA ARG A 391 21.07 -9.35 4.97
C ARG A 391 20.07 -8.42 4.28
N MET A 392 18.80 -8.47 4.66
CA MET A 392 17.76 -7.60 4.10
C MET A 392 18.02 -6.11 4.41
N SER A 393 18.47 -5.82 5.63
CA SER A 393 18.87 -4.48 6.08
C SER A 393 20.05 -3.94 5.29
N GLU A 394 21.10 -4.76 5.10
CA GLU A 394 22.28 -4.42 4.30
C GLU A 394 21.88 -4.02 2.88
N ILE A 395 21.07 -4.85 2.20
CA ILE A 395 20.60 -4.57 0.84
C ILE A 395 19.72 -3.30 0.78
N HIS A 396 18.83 -3.10 1.77
CA HIS A 396 17.96 -1.91 1.81
C HIS A 396 18.76 -0.61 1.99
N ARG A 397 19.83 -0.65 2.78
CA ARG A 397 20.65 0.52 3.10
C ARG A 397 21.73 0.80 2.04
N ASP A 398 22.13 -0.22 1.28
CA ASP A 398 23.11 -0.11 0.20
C ASP A 398 22.49 0.54 -1.05
N THR A 399 22.33 1.86 -0.96
CA THR A 399 21.76 2.69 -2.03
C THR A 399 22.73 3.83 -2.36
N PRO A 400 22.84 4.22 -3.64
CA PRO A 400 23.77 5.29 -4.04
C PRO A 400 23.38 6.66 -3.45
N ILE A 401 22.08 6.89 -3.27
CA ILE A 401 21.52 8.12 -2.70
C ILE A 401 20.41 7.71 -1.75
N LYS A 402 20.36 8.32 -0.55
CA LYS A 402 19.33 7.99 0.44
C LYS A 402 17.93 8.31 -0.10
N PRO A 403 16.90 7.55 0.27
CA PRO A 403 15.54 7.75 -0.23
C PRO A 403 15.00 9.17 -0.07
N MET A 404 15.26 9.83 1.06
CA MET A 404 14.84 11.22 1.28
C MET A 404 15.56 12.20 0.36
N ASP A 405 16.87 12.06 0.19
CA ASP A 405 17.67 12.93 -0.67
C ASP A 405 17.25 12.75 -2.15
N THR A 406 16.95 11.51 -2.56
CA THR A 406 16.36 11.20 -3.87
C THR A 406 15.01 11.89 -4.06
N ALA A 407 14.12 11.85 -3.07
CA ALA A 407 12.82 12.53 -3.13
C ALA A 407 12.98 14.05 -3.31
N ILE A 408 13.89 14.67 -2.55
CA ILE A 408 14.19 16.11 -2.63
C ILE A 408 14.71 16.46 -4.03
N PHE A 409 15.71 15.72 -4.53
CA PHE A 409 16.27 15.96 -5.86
C PHE A 409 15.18 15.98 -6.95
N TRP A 410 14.28 15.00 -6.92
CA TRP A 410 13.23 14.88 -7.91
C TRP A 410 12.12 15.91 -7.73
N LEU A 411 11.76 16.29 -6.51
CA LEU A 411 10.84 17.39 -6.27
C LEU A 411 11.38 18.70 -6.86
N GLU A 412 12.65 19.01 -6.59
CA GLU A 412 13.29 20.18 -7.18
C GLU A 412 13.42 20.07 -8.71
N TYR A 413 13.64 18.86 -9.24
CA TYR A 413 13.66 18.62 -10.69
C TYR A 413 12.33 19.04 -11.33
N ILE A 414 11.20 18.60 -10.74
CA ILE A 414 9.87 18.99 -11.21
C ILE A 414 9.67 20.51 -11.11
N MET A 415 10.09 21.13 -10.02
CA MET A 415 10.00 22.59 -9.85
C MET A 415 10.81 23.36 -10.90
N ARG A 416 12.04 22.90 -11.19
CA ARG A 416 12.95 23.51 -12.18
C ARG A 416 12.43 23.38 -13.61
N HIS A 417 11.85 22.24 -13.95
CA HIS A 417 11.44 21.92 -15.33
C HIS A 417 9.95 22.08 -15.60
N LYS A 418 9.16 22.50 -14.58
CA LYS A 418 7.71 22.69 -14.65
C LYS A 418 6.97 21.44 -15.13
N GLY A 419 7.36 20.29 -14.57
CA GLY A 419 6.81 18.97 -14.90
C GLY A 419 7.85 17.99 -15.44
N ALA A 420 7.39 16.81 -15.85
CA ALA A 420 8.24 15.73 -16.37
C ALA A 420 7.60 14.95 -17.53
N ALA A 421 7.01 15.67 -18.50
CA ALA A 421 6.34 15.06 -19.65
C ALA A 421 7.19 14.03 -20.41
N HIS A 422 8.51 14.26 -20.53
CA HIS A 422 9.45 13.35 -21.21
C HIS A 422 9.70 12.03 -20.47
N LEU A 423 9.32 11.92 -19.19
CA LEU A 423 9.41 10.68 -18.41
C LEU A 423 8.09 9.90 -18.41
N ARG A 424 7.02 10.46 -19.01
CA ARG A 424 5.71 9.83 -19.09
C ARG A 424 5.64 8.93 -20.31
N THR A 425 5.21 7.69 -20.10
CA THR A 425 4.95 6.72 -21.17
C THR A 425 3.70 7.08 -21.98
N GLU A 426 3.64 6.70 -23.27
CA GLU A 426 2.41 6.81 -24.06
C GLU A 426 1.41 5.68 -23.76
N SER A 427 1.85 4.61 -23.09
CA SER A 427 1.06 3.39 -22.92
C SER A 427 -0.30 3.57 -22.23
N TYR A 428 -0.45 4.54 -21.31
CA TYR A 428 -1.74 4.76 -20.63
C TYR A 428 -2.75 5.57 -21.46
N LYS A 429 -2.32 6.21 -22.55
CA LYS A 429 -3.21 6.88 -23.50
C LYS A 429 -3.71 5.94 -24.61
N MET A 430 -3.11 4.75 -24.71
CA MET A 430 -3.43 3.78 -25.74
C MET A 430 -4.61 2.89 -25.35
N PRO A 431 -5.50 2.55 -26.29
CA PRO A 431 -6.45 1.47 -26.09
C PRO A 431 -5.73 0.14 -25.83
N TRP A 432 -6.34 -0.73 -25.01
CA TRP A 432 -5.74 -2.00 -24.60
C TRP A 432 -5.33 -2.89 -25.79
N TYR A 433 -6.11 -2.89 -26.88
CA TYR A 433 -5.84 -3.71 -28.06
C TYR A 433 -4.62 -3.22 -28.84
N SER A 434 -4.38 -1.91 -28.93
CA SER A 434 -3.19 -1.37 -29.58
C SER A 434 -1.95 -1.53 -28.71
N TYR A 435 -2.08 -1.36 -27.38
CA TYR A 435 -1.00 -1.62 -26.43
C TYR A 435 -0.49 -3.08 -26.50
N HIS A 436 -1.41 -4.04 -26.67
CA HIS A 436 -1.07 -5.45 -26.82
C HIS A 436 -0.92 -5.91 -28.29
N SER A 437 -0.95 -4.98 -29.25
CA SER A 437 -0.87 -5.25 -30.70
C SER A 437 -1.88 -6.29 -31.22
N VAL A 438 -3.04 -6.38 -30.56
CA VAL A 438 -4.13 -7.31 -30.92
C VAL A 438 -4.73 -6.95 -32.28
N ASP A 439 -4.81 -5.65 -32.58
CA ASP A 439 -5.19 -5.12 -33.88
C ASP A 439 -4.24 -5.59 -34.99
N VAL A 440 -2.93 -5.49 -34.78
CA VAL A 440 -1.90 -5.97 -35.71
C VAL A 440 -1.99 -7.49 -35.88
N LEU A 441 -2.09 -8.25 -34.80
CA LEU A 441 -2.21 -9.71 -34.85
C LEU A 441 -3.48 -10.15 -35.57
N ALA A 442 -4.61 -9.45 -35.38
CA ALA A 442 -5.84 -9.73 -36.09
C ALA A 442 -5.70 -9.53 -37.61
N VAL A 443 -5.02 -8.45 -38.03
CA VAL A 443 -4.73 -8.20 -39.46
C VAL A 443 -3.81 -9.28 -40.04
N LEU A 444 -2.72 -9.63 -39.33
CA LEU A 444 -1.79 -10.67 -39.77
C LEU A 444 -2.49 -12.04 -39.90
N PHE A 445 -3.36 -12.38 -38.93
CA PHE A 445 -4.13 -13.62 -38.96
C PHE A 445 -5.14 -13.63 -40.13
N ALA A 446 -5.80 -12.51 -40.41
CA ALA A 446 -6.69 -12.38 -41.55
C ALA A 446 -5.96 -12.59 -42.88
N VAL A 447 -4.80 -11.94 -43.06
CA VAL A 447 -3.95 -12.11 -44.26
C VAL A 447 -3.48 -13.55 -44.42
N PHE A 448 -2.98 -14.17 -43.34
CA PHE A 448 -2.57 -15.58 -43.35
C PHE A 448 -3.72 -16.52 -43.72
N SER A 449 -4.91 -16.28 -43.19
CA SER A 449 -6.12 -17.06 -43.51
C SER A 449 -6.51 -16.93 -44.99
N VAL A 450 -6.43 -15.72 -45.56
CA VAL A 450 -6.68 -15.50 -47.00
C VAL A 450 -5.67 -16.25 -47.87
N VAL A 451 -4.38 -16.19 -47.52
CA VAL A 451 -3.32 -16.91 -48.26
C VAL A 451 -3.55 -18.44 -48.20
N LEU A 452 -3.87 -18.98 -47.02
CA LEU A 452 -4.20 -20.40 -46.88
C LEU A 452 -5.44 -20.81 -47.69
N LEU A 453 -6.48 -19.97 -47.71
CA LEU A 453 -7.68 -20.22 -48.51
C LEU A 453 -7.35 -20.23 -50.01
N LEU A 454 -6.58 -19.25 -50.49
CA LEU A 454 -6.14 -19.20 -51.89
C LEU A 454 -5.26 -20.41 -52.26
N PHE A 455 -4.35 -20.81 -51.37
CA PHE A 455 -3.54 -22.02 -51.55
C PHE A 455 -4.42 -23.28 -51.60
N ALA A 456 -5.37 -23.44 -50.68
CA ALA A 456 -6.30 -24.57 -50.68
C ALA A 456 -7.18 -24.61 -51.94
N LEU A 457 -7.66 -23.45 -52.41
CA LEU A 457 -8.44 -23.33 -53.65
C LEU A 457 -7.60 -23.69 -54.88
N THR A 458 -6.37 -23.19 -54.99
CA THR A 458 -5.46 -23.55 -56.09
C THR A 458 -5.12 -25.03 -56.08
N CYS A 459 -4.78 -25.61 -54.92
CA CYS A 459 -4.60 -27.06 -54.78
C CYS A 459 -5.85 -27.86 -55.19
N ARG A 460 -7.05 -27.45 -54.76
CA ARG A 460 -8.32 -28.09 -55.17
C ARG A 460 -8.54 -28.00 -56.67
N LEU A 461 -8.27 -26.85 -57.29
CA LEU A 461 -8.38 -26.66 -58.73
C LEU A 461 -7.38 -27.54 -59.50
N LEU A 462 -6.13 -27.62 -59.03
CA LEU A 462 -5.11 -28.49 -59.60
C LEU A 462 -5.49 -29.97 -59.49
N VAL A 463 -5.96 -30.42 -58.31
CA VAL A 463 -6.43 -31.81 -58.11
C VAL A 463 -7.64 -32.11 -58.98
N LYS A 464 -8.63 -31.19 -59.09
CA LYS A 464 -9.76 -31.34 -60.02
C LYS A 464 -9.28 -31.49 -61.45
N ARG A 465 -8.38 -30.62 -61.92
CA ARG A 465 -7.80 -30.70 -63.28
C ARG A 465 -7.08 -32.02 -63.53
N LEU A 466 -6.29 -32.51 -62.57
CA LEU A 466 -5.60 -33.80 -62.67
C LEU A 466 -6.59 -34.98 -62.74
N LYS A 467 -7.67 -34.95 -61.95
CA LYS A 467 -8.74 -35.97 -62.02
C LYS A 467 -9.50 -35.93 -63.34
N THR A 468 -9.82 -34.76 -63.87
CA THR A 468 -10.50 -34.62 -65.18
C THR A 468 -9.61 -35.10 -66.33
N LYS A 469 -8.31 -34.78 -66.32
CA LYS A 469 -7.35 -35.33 -67.31
C LYS A 469 -7.23 -36.84 -67.25
N ARG A 470 -7.34 -37.45 -66.06
CA ARG A 470 -7.27 -38.91 -65.89
C ARG A 470 -8.52 -39.62 -66.45
N LYS A 471 -9.71 -38.99 -66.38
CA LYS A 471 -10.96 -39.49 -66.97
C LYS A 471 -11.02 -39.38 -68.51
N LEU A 472 -10.26 -38.48 -69.12
CA LEU A 472 -10.19 -38.32 -70.58
C LEU A 472 -9.17 -39.27 -71.26
N LYS A 473 -8.37 -40.00 -70.46
CA LYS A 473 -7.36 -40.97 -70.93
C LYS A 473 -7.77 -42.44 -70.73
N GLN A 474 -8.93 -42.69 -70.11
CA GLN A 474 -9.64 -43.97 -70.11
C GLN A 474 -10.80 -43.83 -71.09
#